data_AF-M2RLN1-F1
#
_entry.id   AF-M2RLN1-F1
#
_cell.length_a   1.000
_cell.length_b   1.000
_cell.length_c   1.000
_cell.angle_alpha   90.00
_cell.angle_beta   90.00
_cell.angle_gamma   90.00
#
_symmetry.space_group_name_H-M   'P 1'
#
loop_
_entity.id
_entity.type
_entity.pdbx_description
1 polymer ?
#
loop_
_entity_poly.entity_id
_entity_poly.type
_entity_poly.pdbx_seq_one_letter_code
_entity_poly.pdbx_strand_id
1 'polypeptide(L)'
;MGLRDIYGDNLSLGASKEPSDVVILPRLEKLDIFRCHAVALIIEIVVSGLTKPAIKYLDMWTIDCGYLLRKMQWLADITPSVRTLRLRLGADDASRMPFAAFASCSNLHTLDLSIRSRQLELAFAIELQVFSNMVAPNIRVLRLTHSAAVAPVYGVPSTAPSWQPLVTVLSMPKFALLEELMFMFRQPSEGFHSPKPFPRGFLKEINEAFPGFSSRNVLKLP
;
A
#
# COMPACT_ATOMS: atom_id res chain seq x y z
N MET A 1 -18.57 32.11 0.97
CA MET A 1 -19.10 30.81 0.51
C MET A 1 -18.21 29.75 1.12
N GLY A 2 -18.70 28.99 2.10
CA GLY A 2 -17.84 28.15 2.93
C GLY A 2 -17.41 26.89 2.19
N LEU A 3 -16.14 26.49 2.35
CA LEU A 3 -15.56 25.21 1.86
C LEU A 3 -16.36 23.96 2.26
N ARG A 4 -17.30 24.11 3.21
CA ARG A 4 -18.29 23.11 3.62
C ARG A 4 -19.12 22.56 2.45
N ASP A 5 -19.42 23.39 1.45
CA ASP A 5 -20.28 23.00 0.32
C ASP A 5 -19.50 22.29 -0.80
N ILE A 6 -18.17 22.23 -0.73
CA ILE A 6 -17.31 21.77 -1.83
C ILE A 6 -16.77 20.35 -1.61
N TYR A 7 -16.57 19.89 -0.38
CA TYR A 7 -15.79 18.66 -0.13
C TYR A 7 -16.49 17.49 0.60
N GLY A 8 -17.65 17.65 1.25
CA GLY A 8 -18.31 16.52 1.94
C GLY A 8 -17.39 15.77 2.94
N ASP A 9 -17.68 14.49 3.24
CA ASP A 9 -16.86 13.65 4.14
C ASP A 9 -15.57 13.10 3.48
N ASN A 10 -15.27 13.51 2.23
CA ASN A 10 -14.19 12.98 1.42
C ASN A 10 -13.23 14.09 0.97
N LEU A 11 -11.99 14.06 1.45
CA LEU A 11 -11.00 15.05 1.06
C LEU A 11 -9.95 14.43 0.12
N SER A 12 -10.00 14.81 -1.16
CA SER A 12 -8.99 14.48 -2.16
C SER A 12 -8.20 15.75 -2.51
N LEU A 13 -6.91 15.80 -2.14
CA LEU A 13 -6.10 17.02 -2.25
C LEU A 13 -5.04 16.90 -3.34
N GLY A 14 -5.26 17.62 -4.44
CA GLY A 14 -4.24 17.95 -5.45
C GLY A 14 -3.67 19.35 -5.21
N ALA A 15 -2.50 19.64 -5.77
CA ALA A 15 -1.70 20.86 -5.57
C ALA A 15 -2.54 22.15 -5.43
N SER A 16 -2.78 22.60 -4.20
CA SER A 16 -3.43 23.86 -3.85
C SER A 16 -2.40 24.80 -3.23
N LYS A 17 -2.48 26.10 -3.54
CA LYS A 17 -1.43 27.09 -3.24
C LYS A 17 -1.63 27.89 -1.95
N GLU A 18 -2.77 27.83 -1.25
CA GLU A 18 -2.96 28.65 -0.03
C GLU A 18 -3.62 27.86 1.13
N PRO A 19 -3.12 27.98 2.39
CA PRO A 19 -3.49 27.08 3.48
C PRO A 19 -4.29 27.74 4.62
N SER A 20 -4.79 28.97 4.49
CA SER A 20 -5.20 29.77 5.66
C SER A 20 -6.57 29.44 6.26
N ASP A 21 -7.47 28.70 5.62
CA ASP A 21 -8.85 28.51 6.11
C ASP A 21 -9.37 27.06 6.09
N VAL A 22 -8.48 26.07 6.14
CA VAL A 22 -8.91 24.66 6.20
C VAL A 22 -9.24 24.29 7.65
N VAL A 23 -10.48 24.54 8.07
CA VAL A 23 -11.04 23.93 9.27
C VAL A 23 -10.96 22.41 9.10
N ILE A 24 -10.09 21.76 9.87
CA ILE A 24 -9.99 20.30 9.93
C ILE A 24 -11.39 19.79 10.27
N LEU A 25 -11.92 18.93 9.42
CA LEU A 25 -13.21 18.31 9.66
C LEU A 25 -12.98 17.18 10.70
N PRO A 26 -13.44 17.30 11.95
CA PRO A 26 -13.34 16.19 12.93
C PRO A 26 -14.08 14.92 12.46
N ARG A 27 -14.87 15.05 11.39
CA ARG A 27 -15.59 13.97 10.71
C ARG A 27 -14.85 13.40 9.49
N LEU A 28 -13.62 13.83 9.21
CA LEU A 28 -12.86 13.30 8.07
C LEU A 28 -12.60 11.80 8.28
N GLU A 29 -13.19 10.97 7.42
CA GLU A 29 -13.00 9.51 7.48
C GLU A 29 -12.11 8.98 6.36
N LYS A 30 -11.95 9.74 5.27
CA LYS A 30 -11.15 9.35 4.11
C LYS A 30 -10.12 10.42 3.77
N LEU A 31 -8.87 10.00 3.63
CA LEU A 31 -7.74 10.84 3.28
C LEU A 31 -6.98 10.23 2.09
N ASP A 32 -6.96 10.95 0.98
CA ASP A 32 -6.17 10.59 -0.21
C ASP A 32 -4.96 11.54 -0.32
N ILE A 33 -3.74 11.01 -0.25
CA ILE A 33 -2.47 11.73 -0.34
C ILE A 33 -1.76 11.34 -1.64
N PHE A 34 -1.70 12.23 -2.62
CA PHE A 34 -1.04 11.96 -3.90
C PHE A 34 -0.16 13.11 -4.41
N ARG A 35 1.02 12.79 -4.98
CA ARG A 35 1.90 13.71 -5.77
C ARG A 35 2.09 15.10 -5.16
N CYS A 36 2.31 15.19 -3.85
CA CYS A 36 2.23 16.48 -3.19
C CYS A 36 3.58 16.85 -2.55
N HIS A 37 4.20 17.93 -3.03
CA HIS A 37 5.22 18.65 -2.25
C HIS A 37 4.59 19.46 -1.10
N ALA A 38 3.26 19.68 -1.15
CA ALA A 38 2.49 20.40 -0.13
C ALA A 38 1.96 19.48 1.00
N VAL A 39 2.44 18.24 1.13
CA VAL A 39 2.16 17.39 2.32
C VAL A 39 2.65 18.11 3.59
N ALA A 40 3.77 18.85 3.51
CA ALA A 40 3.88 20.24 3.95
C ALA A 40 2.79 20.78 4.88
N LEU A 41 2.01 21.62 4.22
CA LEU A 41 0.91 22.43 4.72
C LEU A 41 -0.27 21.58 5.14
N ILE A 42 -0.56 20.47 4.44
CA ILE A 42 -1.74 19.64 4.74
C ILE A 42 -1.54 18.86 6.04
N ILE A 43 -0.36 18.27 6.25
CA ILE A 43 -0.05 17.65 7.54
C ILE A 43 -0.01 18.73 8.62
N GLU A 44 0.52 19.92 8.38
CA GLU A 44 0.45 21.00 9.38
C GLU A 44 -0.99 21.38 9.73
N ILE A 45 -1.87 21.50 8.73
CA ILE A 45 -3.30 21.72 8.92
C ILE A 45 -3.88 20.58 9.76
N VAL A 46 -3.72 19.31 9.38
CA VAL A 46 -4.32 18.17 10.11
C VAL A 46 -3.68 17.95 11.50
N VAL A 47 -2.38 18.24 11.66
CA VAL A 47 -1.64 18.12 12.93
C VAL A 47 -1.99 19.23 13.91
N SER A 48 -2.29 20.44 13.42
CA SER A 48 -2.59 21.59 14.28
C SER A 48 -3.92 21.49 15.03
N GLY A 49 -4.75 20.50 14.70
CA GLY A 49 -6.04 20.26 15.36
C GLY A 49 -5.87 19.70 16.77
N LEU A 50 -6.64 20.22 17.72
CA LEU A 50 -6.80 19.64 19.07
C LEU A 50 -7.40 18.23 19.03
N THR A 51 -8.18 17.90 17.99
CA THR A 51 -8.81 16.60 17.78
C THR A 51 -8.29 15.96 16.49
N LYS A 52 -7.69 14.79 16.62
CA LYS A 52 -7.21 14.00 15.47
C LYS A 52 -8.42 13.32 14.80
N PRO A 53 -8.57 13.43 13.46
CA PRO A 53 -9.67 12.77 12.77
C PRO A 53 -9.48 11.25 12.81
N ALA A 54 -10.58 10.51 12.96
CA ALA A 54 -10.60 9.06 12.89
C ALA A 54 -10.60 8.59 11.43
N ILE A 55 -9.45 8.71 10.76
CA ILE A 55 -9.27 8.29 9.37
C ILE A 55 -9.50 6.78 9.27
N LYS A 56 -10.53 6.36 8.53
CA LYS A 56 -10.85 4.97 8.23
C LYS A 56 -10.25 4.51 6.91
N TYR A 57 -10.09 5.42 5.95
CA TYR A 57 -9.57 5.14 4.61
C TYR A 57 -8.37 6.04 4.33
N LEU A 58 -7.20 5.44 4.13
CA LEU A 58 -5.96 6.15 3.81
C LEU A 58 -5.41 5.63 2.48
N ASP A 59 -5.37 6.47 1.45
CA ASP A 59 -4.73 6.18 0.17
C ASP A 59 -3.50 7.06 0.00
N MET A 60 -2.35 6.46 -0.26
CA MET A 60 -1.05 7.11 -0.30
C MET A 60 -0.34 6.73 -1.59
N TRP A 61 -0.11 7.72 -2.47
CA TRP A 61 0.51 7.50 -3.78
C TRP A 61 1.59 8.53 -4.08
N THR A 62 2.77 8.10 -4.56
CA THR A 62 3.85 9.01 -5.02
C THR A 62 4.18 10.09 -3.97
N ILE A 63 4.43 9.64 -2.74
CA ILE A 63 4.75 10.53 -1.64
C ILE A 63 6.27 10.60 -1.50
N ASP A 64 6.80 11.81 -1.32
CA ASP A 64 8.17 11.99 -0.88
C ASP A 64 8.33 11.42 0.54
N CYS A 65 8.87 10.21 0.61
CA CYS A 65 9.09 9.51 1.87
C CYS A 65 10.03 10.28 2.82
N GLY A 66 10.88 11.17 2.30
CA GLY A 66 11.71 12.07 3.12
C GLY A 66 10.89 13.02 3.98
N TYR A 67 9.75 13.47 3.46
CA TYR A 67 8.83 14.32 4.21
C TYR A 67 8.02 13.51 5.23
N LEU A 68 7.51 12.33 4.83
CA LEU A 68 6.78 11.45 5.76
C LEU A 68 7.62 11.08 6.98
N LEU A 69 8.92 10.87 6.81
CA LEU A 69 9.83 10.57 7.92
C LEU A 69 9.81 11.67 8.99
N ARG A 70 9.77 12.95 8.59
CA ARG A 70 9.66 14.09 9.51
C ARG A 70 8.32 14.18 10.22
N LYS A 71 7.30 13.50 9.69
CA LYS A 71 5.92 13.47 10.20
C LYS A 71 5.49 12.05 10.62
N MET A 72 6.46 11.20 10.94
CA MET A 72 6.22 9.80 11.32
C MET A 72 5.24 9.69 12.48
N GLN A 73 5.35 10.55 13.49
CA GLN A 73 4.46 10.55 14.64
C GLN A 73 3.01 10.81 14.24
N TRP A 74 2.76 11.81 13.38
CA TRP A 74 1.41 12.10 12.90
C TRP A 74 0.80 10.90 12.15
N LEU A 75 1.59 10.26 11.28
CA LEU A 75 1.14 9.08 10.57
C LEU A 75 0.81 7.96 11.57
N ALA A 76 1.65 7.74 12.57
CA ALA A 76 1.42 6.77 13.65
C ALA A 76 0.19 7.10 14.51
N ASP A 77 -0.21 8.37 14.59
CA ASP A 77 -1.35 8.82 15.38
C ASP A 77 -2.69 8.57 14.67
N ILE A 78 -2.72 8.60 13.32
CA ILE A 78 -3.94 8.37 12.53
C ILE A 78 -4.13 6.90 12.15
N THR A 79 -3.05 6.11 12.10
CA THR A 79 -3.11 4.69 11.70
C THR A 79 -3.95 3.76 12.59
N PRO A 80 -4.18 4.01 13.90
CA PRO A 80 -5.03 3.16 14.72
C PRO A 80 -6.49 3.09 14.24
N SER A 81 -7.02 4.13 13.61
CA SER A 81 -8.40 4.12 13.10
C SER A 81 -8.54 3.57 11.68
N VAL A 82 -7.41 3.37 10.98
CA VAL A 82 -7.42 2.99 9.56
C VAL A 82 -7.91 1.56 9.38
N ARG A 83 -8.95 1.41 8.56
CA ARG A 83 -9.54 0.12 8.15
C ARG A 83 -9.12 -0.29 6.75
N THR A 84 -8.88 0.68 5.88
CA THR A 84 -8.39 0.46 4.52
C THR A 84 -7.17 1.32 4.28
N LEU A 85 -6.05 0.67 3.99
CA LEU A 85 -4.79 1.31 3.63
C LEU A 85 -4.44 0.94 2.19
N ARG A 86 -4.21 1.95 1.37
CA ARG A 86 -3.65 1.78 0.03
C ARG A 86 -2.31 2.49 -0.06
N LEU A 87 -1.27 1.74 -0.41
CA LEU A 87 0.08 2.26 -0.58
C LEU A 87 0.51 2.02 -2.02
N ARG A 88 0.85 3.09 -2.74
CA ARG A 88 1.38 3.02 -4.11
C ARG A 88 2.79 3.59 -4.13
N LEU A 89 3.77 2.70 -4.09
CA LEU A 89 5.18 3.02 -3.87
C LEU A 89 5.99 2.83 -5.16
N GLY A 90 6.90 3.77 -5.43
CA GLY A 90 8.05 3.50 -6.28
C GLY A 90 9.10 2.73 -5.49
N ALA A 91 9.82 1.82 -6.13
CA ALA A 91 10.87 1.04 -5.46
C ALA A 91 11.95 1.94 -4.82
N ASP A 92 12.31 3.03 -5.50
CA ASP A 92 13.29 4.01 -5.02
C ASP A 92 12.82 4.72 -3.74
N ASP A 93 11.52 5.04 -3.67
CA ASP A 93 10.92 5.75 -2.53
C ASP A 93 10.70 4.84 -1.33
N ALA A 94 10.39 3.56 -1.57
CA ALA A 94 10.02 2.60 -0.54
C ALA A 94 11.09 2.43 0.56
N SER A 95 12.37 2.54 0.18
CA SER A 95 13.51 2.46 1.12
C SER A 95 13.49 3.51 2.23
N ARG A 96 12.80 4.64 2.00
CA ARG A 96 12.71 5.77 2.94
C ARG A 96 11.36 5.83 3.65
N MET A 97 10.45 4.92 3.33
CA MET A 97 9.10 4.92 3.90
C MET A 97 9.17 4.58 5.39
N PRO A 98 8.55 5.39 6.28
CA PRO A 98 8.57 5.12 7.71
C PRO A 98 7.56 4.01 8.06
N PHE A 99 7.82 2.77 7.64
CA PHE A 99 6.88 1.66 7.82
C PHE A 99 6.50 1.39 9.28
N ALA A 100 7.37 1.76 10.22
CA ALA A 100 7.09 1.70 11.65
C ALA A 100 5.84 2.51 12.07
N ALA A 101 5.46 3.55 11.31
CA ALA A 101 4.23 4.29 11.57
C ALA A 101 2.95 3.44 11.38
N PHE A 102 3.04 2.35 10.61
CA PHE A 102 1.94 1.41 10.38
C PHE A 102 1.89 0.28 11.43
N ALA A 103 2.82 0.24 12.39
CA ALA A 103 2.78 -0.74 13.48
C ALA A 103 1.46 -0.65 14.26
N SER A 104 0.89 0.56 14.35
CA SER A 104 -0.36 0.85 15.06
C SER A 104 -1.65 0.55 14.27
N CYS A 105 -1.57 0.00 13.06
CA CYS A 105 -2.72 -0.37 12.22
C CYS A 105 -3.51 -1.59 12.77
N SER A 106 -4.03 -1.51 14.00
CA SER A 106 -4.72 -2.60 14.69
C SER A 106 -6.11 -2.92 14.11
N ASN A 107 -6.77 -1.90 13.53
CA ASN A 107 -8.10 -2.02 12.92
C ASN A 107 -8.06 -2.24 11.40
N LEU A 108 -6.90 -2.55 10.83
CA LEU A 108 -6.76 -2.70 9.39
C LEU A 108 -7.46 -3.97 8.90
N HIS A 109 -8.38 -3.81 7.96
CA HIS A 109 -9.12 -4.89 7.30
C HIS A 109 -8.63 -5.12 5.87
N THR A 110 -8.25 -4.04 5.18
CA THR A 110 -7.82 -4.10 3.77
C THR A 110 -6.48 -3.41 3.60
N LEU A 111 -5.51 -4.14 3.05
CA LEU A 111 -4.26 -3.60 2.56
C LEU A 111 -4.17 -3.79 1.05
N ASP A 112 -4.03 -2.69 0.32
CA ASP A 112 -3.72 -2.68 -1.11
C ASP A 112 -2.33 -2.08 -1.29
N LEU A 113 -1.36 -2.93 -1.61
CA LEU A 113 0.02 -2.53 -1.81
C LEU A 113 0.34 -2.64 -3.30
N SER A 114 0.63 -1.50 -3.92
CA SER A 114 1.08 -1.44 -5.30
C SER A 114 2.53 -0.95 -5.36
N ILE A 115 3.41 -1.79 -5.90
CA ILE A 115 4.82 -1.47 -6.03
C ILE A 115 5.17 -1.34 -7.51
N ARG A 116 5.73 -0.19 -7.86
CA ARG A 116 6.35 0.05 -9.17
C ARG A 116 7.85 -0.22 -9.05
N SER A 117 8.28 -1.33 -9.61
CA SER A 117 9.68 -1.75 -9.61
C SER A 117 10.03 -2.38 -10.94
N ARG A 118 11.26 -2.21 -11.43
CA ARG A 118 11.76 -2.96 -12.60
C ARG A 118 12.12 -4.41 -12.26
N GLN A 119 12.32 -4.70 -10.98
CA GLN A 119 12.73 -6.01 -10.46
C GLN A 119 11.66 -6.53 -9.50
N LEU A 120 11.19 -7.75 -9.74
CA LEU A 120 10.13 -8.33 -8.93
C LEU A 120 10.63 -8.69 -7.52
N GLU A 121 11.89 -9.12 -7.42
CA GLU A 121 12.64 -9.38 -6.19
C GLU A 121 12.59 -8.18 -5.24
N LEU A 122 12.84 -6.99 -5.79
CA LEU A 122 12.83 -5.75 -5.02
C LEU A 122 11.42 -5.40 -4.55
N ALA A 123 10.40 -5.69 -5.36
CA ALA A 123 9.02 -5.51 -4.93
C ALA A 123 8.70 -6.42 -3.74
N PHE A 124 9.01 -7.72 -3.83
CA PHE A 124 8.83 -8.64 -2.71
C PHE A 124 9.61 -8.21 -1.46
N ALA A 125 10.85 -7.72 -1.61
CA ALA A 125 11.62 -7.19 -0.49
C ALA A 125 10.91 -6.01 0.20
N ILE A 126 10.29 -5.11 -0.56
CA ILE A 126 9.50 -4.01 -0.01
C ILE A 126 8.24 -4.52 0.69
N GLU A 127 7.52 -5.48 0.10
CA GLU A 127 6.34 -6.10 0.73
C GLU A 127 6.70 -6.72 2.08
N LEU A 128 7.82 -7.43 2.15
CA LEU A 128 8.34 -8.01 3.38
C LEU A 128 8.62 -6.93 4.44
N GLN A 129 9.17 -5.79 4.04
CA GLN A 129 9.37 -4.67 4.96
C GLN A 129 8.05 -4.12 5.49
N VAL A 130 7.03 -3.96 4.62
CA VAL A 130 5.69 -3.52 5.04
C VAL A 130 5.13 -4.51 6.07
N PHE A 131 5.11 -5.79 5.74
CA PHE A 131 4.54 -6.80 6.62
C PHE A 131 5.30 -6.93 7.92
N SER A 132 6.62 -6.86 7.92
CA SER A 132 7.44 -7.00 9.13
C SER A 132 7.19 -5.87 10.15
N ASN A 133 6.78 -4.69 9.66
CA ASN A 133 6.53 -3.51 10.50
C ASN A 133 5.05 -3.31 10.85
N MET A 134 4.15 -4.20 10.41
CA MET A 134 2.71 -4.06 10.62
C MET A 134 2.13 -5.19 11.45
N VAL A 135 1.31 -4.84 12.45
CA VAL A 135 0.68 -5.80 13.37
C VAL A 135 -0.66 -6.32 12.84
N ALA A 136 -1.42 -5.51 12.09
CA ALA A 136 -2.71 -5.78 11.42
C ALA A 136 -3.35 -7.17 11.64
N PRO A 137 -3.84 -7.48 12.86
CA PRO A 137 -4.32 -8.82 13.21
C PRO A 137 -5.69 -9.14 12.59
N ASN A 138 -6.41 -8.11 12.14
CA ASN A 138 -7.77 -8.20 11.59
C ASN A 138 -7.80 -8.12 10.06
N ILE A 139 -6.65 -8.26 9.39
CA ILE A 139 -6.57 -8.15 7.94
C ILE A 139 -7.35 -9.29 7.27
N ARG A 140 -8.26 -8.91 6.37
CA ARG A 140 -9.12 -9.83 5.60
C ARG A 140 -8.80 -9.80 4.12
N VAL A 141 -8.42 -8.64 3.60
CA VAL A 141 -8.13 -8.44 2.17
C VAL A 141 -6.71 -7.94 2.02
N LEU A 142 -5.90 -8.70 1.28
CA LEU A 142 -4.55 -8.33 0.90
C LEU A 142 -4.40 -8.37 -0.62
N ARG A 143 -4.07 -7.22 -1.20
CA ARG A 143 -3.83 -7.08 -2.64
C ARG A 143 -2.42 -6.61 -2.88
N LEU A 144 -1.71 -7.34 -3.72
CA LEU A 144 -0.31 -7.12 -4.07
C LEU A 144 -0.20 -6.84 -5.56
N THR A 145 -0.09 -5.57 -5.92
CA THR A 145 -0.02 -5.12 -7.31
C THR A 145 1.40 -4.78 -7.72
N HIS A 146 1.97 -5.60 -8.59
CA HIS A 146 3.31 -5.44 -9.13
C HIS A 146 3.23 -4.76 -10.49
N SER A 147 3.67 -3.50 -10.58
CA SER A 147 3.84 -2.82 -11.86
C SER A 147 5.29 -2.97 -12.28
N ALA A 148 5.60 -4.08 -12.93
CA ALA A 148 6.95 -4.40 -13.37
C ALA A 148 7.10 -4.22 -14.87
N ALA A 149 8.15 -3.50 -15.29
CA ALA A 149 8.71 -3.65 -16.61
C ALA A 149 9.38 -5.03 -16.68
N VAL A 150 8.56 -6.07 -16.85
CA VAL A 150 9.03 -7.45 -16.88
C VAL A 150 9.90 -7.63 -18.11
N ALA A 151 11.22 -7.48 -17.97
CA ALA A 151 12.11 -8.38 -18.68
C ALA A 151 11.91 -9.73 -17.98
N PRO A 152 11.35 -10.75 -18.65
CA PRO A 152 11.23 -12.06 -18.04
C PRO A 152 12.63 -12.49 -17.64
N VAL A 153 12.79 -13.00 -16.42
CA VAL A 153 14.03 -13.65 -16.00
C VAL A 153 14.13 -14.94 -16.81
N TYR A 154 14.54 -14.82 -18.08
CA TYR A 154 14.82 -15.94 -18.94
C TYR A 154 16.15 -16.53 -18.47
N GLY A 155 16.10 -17.73 -17.88
CA GLY A 155 17.22 -18.66 -17.94
C GLY A 155 18.23 -18.66 -16.80
N VAL A 156 17.87 -18.24 -15.57
CA VAL A 156 18.69 -18.59 -14.40
C VAL A 156 18.04 -19.75 -13.66
N PRO A 157 18.60 -20.99 -13.75
CA PRO A 157 18.09 -22.11 -13.01
C PRO A 157 18.48 -22.01 -11.52
N SER A 158 17.49 -22.24 -10.65
CA SER A 158 17.62 -22.88 -9.34
C SER A 158 18.61 -22.25 -8.35
N THR A 159 18.18 -21.14 -7.74
CA THR A 159 18.23 -20.99 -6.28
C THR A 159 16.79 -20.72 -5.81
N ALA A 160 16.48 -20.93 -4.52
CA ALA A 160 15.10 -20.84 -4.01
C ALA A 160 14.38 -19.58 -4.56
N PRO A 161 13.08 -19.70 -4.94
CA PRO A 161 12.35 -18.58 -5.50
C PRO A 161 12.51 -17.33 -4.62
N SER A 162 12.80 -16.18 -5.23
CA SER A 162 13.05 -14.91 -4.53
C SER A 162 11.91 -14.44 -3.63
N TRP A 163 10.73 -15.05 -3.78
CA TRP A 163 9.53 -14.80 -2.99
C TRP A 163 9.29 -15.83 -1.87
N GLN A 164 10.19 -16.78 -1.63
CA GLN A 164 10.06 -17.71 -0.50
C GLN A 164 9.88 -17.01 0.86
N PRO A 165 10.60 -15.90 1.17
CA PRO A 165 10.36 -15.20 2.43
C PRO A 165 8.95 -14.61 2.53
N LEU A 166 8.34 -14.22 1.39
CA LEU A 166 6.97 -13.73 1.33
C LEU A 166 5.99 -14.84 1.73
N VAL A 167 6.23 -16.07 1.26
CA VAL A 167 5.47 -17.25 1.66
C VAL A 167 5.53 -17.46 3.17
N THR A 168 6.73 -17.41 3.73
CA THR A 168 6.94 -17.57 5.17
C THR A 168 6.18 -16.52 5.97
N VAL A 169 6.24 -15.26 5.56
CA VAL A 169 5.53 -14.16 6.24
C VAL A 169 4.01 -14.30 6.12
N LEU A 170 3.50 -14.60 4.93
CA LEU A 170 2.05 -14.78 4.72
C LEU A 170 1.49 -16.02 5.42
N SER A 171 2.35 -16.99 5.76
CA SER A 171 1.97 -18.17 6.55
C SER A 171 1.93 -17.88 8.07
N MET A 172 2.32 -16.67 8.51
CA MET A 172 2.29 -16.31 9.93
C MET A 172 0.84 -16.16 10.45
N PRO A 173 0.60 -16.37 11.77
CA PRO A 173 -0.74 -16.31 12.37
C PRO A 173 -1.49 -15.00 12.16
N LYS A 174 -0.80 -13.87 11.95
CA LYS A 174 -1.43 -12.57 11.72
C LYS A 174 -2.26 -12.50 10.42
N PHE A 175 -2.09 -13.45 9.51
CA PHE A 175 -2.88 -13.58 8.29
C PHE A 175 -3.89 -14.74 8.35
N ALA A 176 -4.20 -15.25 9.55
CA ALA A 176 -5.16 -16.36 9.72
C ALA A 176 -6.57 -16.00 9.23
N LEU A 177 -6.97 -14.72 9.39
CA LEU A 177 -8.29 -14.19 9.03
C LEU A 177 -8.40 -13.73 7.58
N LEU A 178 -7.38 -13.99 6.75
CA LEU A 178 -7.39 -13.55 5.36
C LEU A 178 -8.49 -14.27 4.56
N GLU A 179 -9.38 -13.49 3.96
CA GLU A 179 -10.50 -13.93 3.12
C GLU A 179 -10.15 -13.77 1.62
N GLU A 180 -9.27 -12.82 1.29
CA GLU A 180 -8.82 -12.55 -0.08
C GLU A 180 -7.32 -12.25 -0.10
N LEU A 181 -6.54 -13.06 -0.85
CA LEU A 181 -5.15 -12.80 -1.22
C LEU A 181 -5.08 -12.65 -2.73
N MET A 182 -4.78 -11.46 -3.24
CA MET A 182 -4.72 -11.20 -4.67
C MET A 182 -3.32 -10.79 -5.10
N PHE A 183 -2.78 -11.49 -6.09
CA PHE A 183 -1.58 -11.07 -6.79
C PHE A 183 -1.96 -10.48 -8.13
N MET A 184 -1.72 -9.20 -8.33
CA MET A 184 -1.94 -8.52 -9.60
C MET A 184 -0.60 -8.17 -10.22
N PHE A 185 -0.42 -8.51 -11.49
CA PHE A 185 0.78 -8.13 -12.23
C PHE A 185 0.39 -7.26 -13.42
N ARG A 186 0.81 -6.00 -13.38
CA ARG A 186 0.59 -5.02 -14.44
C ARG A 186 1.84 -4.92 -15.29
N GLN A 187 1.68 -5.11 -16.59
CA GLN A 187 2.72 -4.80 -17.55
C GLN A 187 2.66 -3.32 -17.91
N PRO A 188 3.79 -2.62 -18.03
CA PRO A 188 3.79 -1.27 -18.58
C PRO A 188 3.25 -1.34 -20.01
N SER A 189 2.31 -0.46 -20.31
CA SER A 189 1.82 -0.22 -21.66
C SER A 189 2.88 0.54 -22.46
N GLU A 190 4.04 -0.07 -22.71
CA GLU A 190 5.06 0.51 -23.58
C GLU A 190 4.75 0.11 -25.03
N GLY A 191 4.06 1.01 -25.74
CA GLY A 191 3.81 0.90 -27.18
C GLY A 191 2.69 -0.08 -27.56
N PHE A 192 2.19 0.05 -28.79
CA PHE A 192 1.07 -0.70 -29.40
C PHE A 192 1.28 -2.23 -29.51
N HIS A 193 2.22 -2.81 -28.77
CA HIS A 193 2.41 -4.25 -28.72
C HIS A 193 1.53 -4.84 -27.62
N SER A 194 0.70 -5.80 -28.02
CA SER A 194 -0.15 -6.59 -27.13
C SER A 194 0.64 -7.08 -25.92
N PRO A 195 0.13 -6.89 -24.69
CA PRO A 195 0.81 -7.32 -23.47
C PRO A 195 1.18 -8.80 -23.60
N LYS A 196 2.45 -9.13 -23.34
CA LYS A 196 2.88 -10.53 -23.37
C LYS A 196 2.18 -11.24 -22.21
N PRO A 197 1.53 -12.40 -22.40
CA PRO A 197 0.91 -13.10 -21.28
C PRO A 197 1.96 -13.40 -20.20
N PHE A 198 1.55 -13.30 -18.93
CA PHE A 198 2.41 -13.71 -17.82
C PHE A 198 2.82 -15.18 -18.01
N PRO A 199 4.06 -15.58 -17.68
CA PRO A 199 4.47 -16.97 -17.81
C PRO A 199 3.53 -17.84 -16.97
N ARG A 200 2.79 -18.76 -17.60
CA ARG A 200 1.86 -19.67 -16.90
C ARG A 200 2.55 -20.46 -15.78
N GLY A 201 3.86 -20.72 -15.91
CA GLY A 201 4.68 -21.36 -14.88
C GLY A 201 4.72 -20.56 -13.58
N PHE A 202 4.80 -19.23 -13.65
CA PHE A 202 4.91 -18.39 -12.46
C PHE A 202 3.62 -18.33 -11.63
N LEU A 203 2.45 -18.24 -12.27
CA LEU A 203 1.17 -18.31 -11.54
C LEU A 203 0.96 -19.69 -10.90
N LYS A 204 1.39 -20.76 -11.58
CA LYS A 204 1.38 -22.11 -11.03
C LYS A 204 2.29 -22.21 -9.80
N GLU A 205 3.50 -21.66 -9.87
CA GLU A 205 4.44 -21.59 -8.74
C GLU A 205 3.83 -20.87 -7.54
N ILE A 206 3.21 -19.69 -7.72
CA ILE A 206 2.51 -18.99 -6.64
C ILE A 206 1.42 -19.88 -6.02
N ASN A 207 0.59 -20.51 -6.85
CA ASN A 207 -0.47 -21.39 -6.37
C ASN A 207 0.07 -22.58 -5.56
N GLU A 208 1.20 -23.17 -5.97
CA GLU A 208 1.83 -24.30 -5.30
C GLU A 208 2.44 -23.94 -3.95
N ALA A 209 2.89 -22.71 -3.75
CA ALA A 209 3.45 -22.28 -2.47
C ALA A 209 2.43 -21.74 -1.46
N PHE A 210 1.19 -21.51 -1.89
CA PHE A 210 0.10 -21.09 -1.01
C PHE A 210 -1.04 -22.12 -0.93
N PRO A 211 -0.75 -23.42 -0.71
CA PRO A 211 -1.76 -24.48 -0.83
C PRO A 211 -2.91 -24.29 0.17
N GLY A 212 -2.64 -23.74 1.36
CA GLY A 212 -3.66 -23.44 2.37
C GLY A 212 -4.56 -22.24 2.05
N PHE A 213 -4.10 -21.31 1.19
CA PHE A 213 -4.95 -20.22 0.70
C PHE A 213 -5.76 -20.67 -0.53
N SER A 214 -5.16 -21.45 -1.42
CA SER A 214 -5.84 -22.01 -2.59
C SER A 214 -6.98 -22.95 -2.20
N SER A 215 -6.75 -23.87 -1.24
CA SER A 215 -7.78 -24.82 -0.78
C SER A 215 -8.98 -24.12 -0.12
N ARG A 216 -8.78 -22.94 0.48
CA ARG A 216 -9.83 -22.11 1.08
C ARG A 216 -10.48 -21.14 0.08
N ASN A 217 -10.11 -21.16 -1.20
CA ASN A 217 -10.52 -20.19 -2.22
C ASN A 217 -10.16 -18.73 -1.88
N VAL A 218 -9.16 -18.52 -1.01
CA VAL A 218 -8.67 -17.20 -0.57
C VAL A 218 -7.72 -16.61 -1.62
N LEU A 219 -6.88 -17.45 -2.23
CA LEU A 219 -5.95 -17.01 -3.28
C LEU A 219 -6.70 -16.70 -4.58
N LYS A 220 -6.55 -15.48 -5.09
CA LYS A 220 -7.07 -15.00 -6.37
C LYS A 220 -5.89 -14.64 -7.28
N LEU A 221 -5.79 -15.33 -8.41
CA LEU A 221 -4.81 -15.09 -9.46
C LEU A 221 -5.52 -14.62 -10.75
N PRO A 222 -4.90 -13.74 -11.54
CA PRO A 222 -5.43 -13.24 -12.81
C PRO A 222 -5.36 -14.27 -13.94
#